data_AF-A0A1I8J349-F1
#
_entry.id   AF-A0A1I8J349-F1
#
_cell.length_a   1.000
_cell.length_b   1.000
_cell.length_c   1.000
_cell.angle_alpha   90.00
_cell.angle_beta   90.00
_cell.angle_gamma   90.00
#
_symmetry.space_group_name_H-M   'P 1'
#
loop_
_entity.id
_entity.type
_entity.pdbx_description
1 polymer ?
#
loop_
_entity_poly.entity_id
_entity_poly.type
_entity_poly.pdbx_seq_one_letter_code
_entity_poly.pdbx_strand_id
1 'polypeptide(L)'
;MQHTKCLYYILLSAALLQFESAYCSLYDFVTCGSVVKLLNMDHSVRLHSHEVKYGSGSGQQSVTGVESSGDSNSYWRVRARTGVDCTRGYPVKCGSTLRLTHVATGRNLHSHVYSSPITNLQEVSAYGENGEGDLGDDWKLLCDSGDSADGGLWRRDGRVRLRHAVTEQYLHVAGQRFGRPIAGQAEVSAVASPRPGSHWTVAEGIFVKPNESPAGAAASSAQSGSHDSSEL
;
A
#
# COMPACT_ATOMS: atom_id res chain seq x y z
N MET A 1 -28.30 47.66 4.96
CA MET A 1 -28.44 46.67 3.85
C MET A 1 -27.11 46.16 3.28
N GLN A 2 -26.05 46.97 3.18
CA GLN A 2 -24.73 46.52 2.66
C GLN A 2 -24.04 45.46 3.55
N HIS A 3 -24.10 45.63 4.88
CA HIS A 3 -23.45 44.72 5.84
C HIS A 3 -24.04 43.29 5.82
N THR A 4 -25.36 43.18 5.68
CA THR A 4 -26.06 41.88 5.67
C THR A 4 -25.72 41.06 4.42
N LYS A 5 -25.52 41.73 3.27
CA LYS A 5 -25.06 41.08 2.04
C LYS A 5 -23.62 40.59 2.18
N CYS A 6 -22.74 41.38 2.79
CA CYS A 6 -21.33 41.01 3.00
C CYS A 6 -21.19 39.77 3.92
N LEU A 7 -21.93 39.74 5.03
CA LEU A 7 -21.99 38.58 5.93
C LEU A 7 -22.52 37.33 5.21
N TYR A 8 -23.54 37.45 4.36
CA TYR A 8 -24.05 36.34 3.57
C TYR A 8 -22.99 35.81 2.58
N TYR A 9 -22.28 36.68 1.87
CA TYR A 9 -21.20 36.27 0.96
C TYR A 9 -20.02 35.61 1.68
N ILE A 10 -19.64 36.09 2.87
CA ILE A 10 -18.58 35.50 3.70
C ILE A 10 -19.01 34.12 4.23
N LEU A 11 -20.26 33.97 4.65
CA LEU A 11 -20.79 32.68 5.11
C LEU A 11 -20.92 31.68 3.96
N LEU A 12 -21.36 32.14 2.78
CA LEU A 12 -21.46 31.28 1.59
C LEU A 12 -20.08 30.81 1.10
N SER A 13 -19.08 31.70 1.10
CA SER A 13 -17.71 31.36 0.71
C SER A 13 -17.04 30.45 1.73
N ALA A 14 -17.25 30.68 3.04
CA ALA A 14 -16.76 29.79 4.09
C ALA A 14 -17.41 28.39 4.00
N ALA A 15 -18.71 28.31 3.70
CA ALA A 15 -19.40 27.03 3.50
C ALA A 15 -18.89 26.27 2.26
N LEU A 16 -18.62 26.97 1.15
CA LEU A 16 -17.98 26.40 -0.05
C LEU A 16 -16.56 25.87 0.24
N LEU A 17 -15.74 26.61 0.99
CA LEU A 17 -14.40 26.18 1.39
C LEU A 17 -14.43 24.96 2.33
N GLN A 18 -15.40 24.90 3.24
CA GLN A 18 -15.59 23.74 4.13
C GLN A 18 -16.07 22.50 3.35
N PHE A 19 -16.90 22.69 2.34
CA PHE A 19 -17.36 21.60 1.47
C PHE A 19 -16.21 21.01 0.63
N GLU A 20 -15.38 21.83 -0.02
CA GLU A 20 -14.22 21.34 -0.78
C GLU A 20 -13.21 20.57 0.10
N SER A 21 -12.95 21.05 1.31
CA SER A 21 -12.07 20.38 2.28
C SER A 21 -12.56 18.98 2.66
N ALA A 22 -13.87 18.81 2.89
CA ALA A 22 -14.47 17.52 3.23
C ALA A 22 -14.43 16.51 2.07
N TYR A 23 -14.61 16.97 0.82
CA TYR A 23 -14.49 16.12 -0.37
C TYR A 23 -13.04 15.73 -0.68
N CYS A 24 -12.08 16.61 -0.39
CA CYS A 24 -10.65 16.31 -0.56
C CYS A 24 -10.19 15.20 0.41
N SER A 25 -10.65 15.24 1.67
CA SER A 25 -10.17 14.31 2.71
C SER A 25 -10.52 12.83 2.45
N LEU A 26 -11.60 12.54 1.69
CA LEU A 26 -11.94 11.18 1.28
C LEU A 26 -10.87 10.57 0.34
N TYR A 27 -10.16 11.40 -0.42
CA TYR A 27 -9.09 10.95 -1.32
C TYR A 27 -7.70 10.95 -0.66
N ASP A 28 -7.60 11.18 0.64
CA ASP A 28 -6.31 11.19 1.33
C ASP A 28 -5.76 9.78 1.59
N PHE A 29 -6.58 8.74 1.39
CA PHE A 29 -6.25 7.38 1.79
C PHE A 29 -5.98 6.45 0.61
N VAL A 30 -5.13 5.44 0.86
CA VAL A 30 -4.93 4.29 -0.01
C VAL A 30 -6.08 3.32 0.20
N THR A 31 -6.66 2.85 -0.91
CA THR A 31 -7.79 1.91 -0.90
C THR A 31 -7.40 0.59 -1.55
N CYS A 32 -8.08 -0.49 -1.18
CA CYS A 32 -7.88 -1.80 -1.81
C CYS A 32 -8.15 -1.75 -3.32
N GLY A 33 -7.28 -2.43 -4.07
CA GLY A 33 -7.27 -2.40 -5.52
C GLY A 33 -6.56 -1.18 -6.12
N SER A 34 -6.11 -0.21 -5.31
CA SER A 34 -5.25 0.87 -5.79
C SER A 34 -3.92 0.33 -6.30
N VAL A 35 -3.36 1.00 -7.30
CA VAL A 35 -2.05 0.71 -7.87
C VAL A 35 -1.13 1.87 -7.51
N VAL A 36 -0.04 1.59 -6.80
CA VAL A 36 0.83 2.62 -6.21
C VAL A 36 2.30 2.34 -6.53
N LYS A 37 3.11 3.40 -6.52
CA LYS A 37 4.57 3.34 -6.42
C LYS A 37 4.96 3.66 -4.99
N LEU A 38 5.78 2.81 -4.39
CA LEU A 38 6.31 3.02 -3.05
C LEU A 38 7.71 3.63 -3.16
N LEU A 39 7.87 4.84 -2.62
CA LEU A 39 9.13 5.57 -2.58
C LEU A 39 9.82 5.33 -1.24
N ASN A 40 11.06 4.85 -1.28
CA ASN A 40 11.93 4.83 -0.12
C ASN A 40 12.37 6.26 0.21
N MET A 41 12.08 6.73 1.42
CA MET A 41 12.28 8.13 1.78
C MET A 41 13.74 8.51 2.04
N ASP A 42 14.57 7.53 2.43
CA ASP A 42 15.97 7.77 2.79
C ASP A 42 16.89 7.70 1.56
N HIS A 43 16.50 6.92 0.53
CA HIS A 43 17.30 6.69 -0.67
C HIS A 43 16.68 7.25 -1.97
N SER A 44 15.47 7.80 -1.92
CA SER A 44 14.76 8.38 -3.07
C SER A 44 14.61 7.41 -4.26
N VAL A 45 14.45 6.12 -3.97
CA VAL A 45 14.22 5.06 -4.97
C VAL A 45 12.82 4.46 -4.81
N ARG A 46 12.19 4.09 -5.93
CA ARG A 46 10.89 3.42 -5.98
C ARG A 46 11.08 1.92 -6.00
N LEU A 47 10.25 1.22 -5.23
CA LEU A 47 10.17 -0.24 -5.25
C LEU A 47 9.85 -0.71 -6.66
N HIS A 48 10.65 -1.63 -7.18
CA HIS A 48 10.67 -2.00 -8.58
C HIS A 48 10.93 -3.49 -8.75
N SER A 49 10.40 -4.10 -9.81
CA SER A 49 10.74 -5.47 -10.21
C SER A 49 10.72 -5.64 -11.73
N HIS A 50 11.24 -6.73 -12.26
CA HIS A 50 11.41 -6.99 -13.69
C HIS A 50 11.61 -8.48 -13.95
N GLU A 51 11.76 -8.93 -15.19
CA GLU A 51 11.93 -10.37 -15.48
C GLU A 51 13.32 -10.95 -15.16
N VAL A 52 14.26 -10.13 -14.66
CA VAL A 52 15.56 -10.61 -14.18
C VAL A 52 15.38 -11.34 -12.85
N LYS A 53 16.14 -12.43 -12.67
CA LYS A 53 16.17 -13.24 -11.45
C LYS A 53 17.48 -13.05 -10.71
N TYR A 54 17.47 -13.29 -9.40
CA TYR A 54 18.71 -13.38 -8.64
C TYR A 54 19.54 -14.58 -9.12
N GLY A 55 20.87 -14.39 -9.19
CA GLY A 55 21.82 -15.48 -9.46
C GLY A 55 22.30 -16.19 -8.19
N SER A 56 21.87 -15.72 -7.03
CA SER A 56 22.18 -16.26 -5.70
C SER A 56 20.88 -16.33 -4.87
N GLY A 57 21.00 -16.72 -3.60
CA GLY A 57 19.84 -16.80 -2.70
C GLY A 57 18.81 -17.80 -3.20
N SER A 58 17.57 -17.37 -3.33
CA SER A 58 16.47 -18.25 -3.76
C SER A 58 16.40 -18.49 -5.28
N GLY A 59 17.10 -17.68 -6.07
CA GLY A 59 16.98 -17.67 -7.54
C GLY A 59 15.63 -17.14 -8.06
N GLN A 60 14.82 -16.52 -7.21
CA GLN A 60 13.53 -15.92 -7.60
C GLN A 60 13.71 -14.60 -8.37
N GLN A 61 12.60 -14.03 -8.85
CA GLN A 61 12.61 -12.75 -9.57
C GLN A 61 13.07 -11.63 -8.64
N SER A 62 13.97 -10.76 -9.13
CA SER A 62 14.57 -9.73 -8.30
C SER A 62 13.64 -8.56 -8.03
N VAL A 63 13.75 -8.02 -6.82
CA VAL A 63 13.16 -6.75 -6.41
C VAL A 63 14.28 -5.74 -6.11
N THR A 64 14.10 -4.52 -6.60
CA THR A 64 15.12 -3.48 -6.58
C THR A 64 14.51 -2.11 -6.30
N GLY A 65 15.37 -1.10 -6.14
CA GLY A 65 14.99 0.30 -6.10
C GLY A 65 15.47 1.05 -7.34
N VAL A 66 14.59 1.83 -7.99
CA VAL A 66 14.94 2.69 -9.14
C VAL A 66 14.62 4.16 -8.87
N GLU A 67 15.45 5.09 -9.34
CA GLU A 67 15.22 6.53 -9.17
C GLU A 67 14.13 7.07 -10.11
N SER A 68 13.95 6.42 -11.26
CA SER A 68 12.98 6.83 -12.28
C SER A 68 11.55 6.86 -11.75
N SER A 69 10.93 8.03 -11.77
CA SER A 69 9.51 8.21 -11.44
C SER A 69 8.58 7.73 -12.54
N GLY A 70 9.05 7.67 -13.78
CA GLY A 70 8.24 7.32 -14.96
C GLY A 70 8.12 5.82 -15.23
N ASP A 71 8.93 4.98 -14.59
CA ASP A 71 8.99 3.55 -14.91
C ASP A 71 7.71 2.81 -14.52
N SER A 72 7.11 2.09 -15.47
CA SER A 72 5.88 1.30 -15.25
C SER A 72 6.13 0.05 -14.40
N ASN A 73 7.37 -0.45 -14.34
CA ASN A 73 7.77 -1.59 -13.50
C ASN A 73 7.93 -1.23 -12.01
N SER A 74 7.52 -0.03 -11.63
CA SER A 74 7.46 0.41 -10.23
C SER A 74 6.02 0.40 -9.68
N TYR A 75 5.04 -0.07 -10.46
CA TYR A 75 3.64 -0.15 -10.03
C TYR A 75 3.33 -1.46 -9.30
N TRP A 76 2.74 -1.32 -8.11
CA TRP A 76 2.31 -2.41 -7.24
C TRP A 76 0.84 -2.25 -6.90
N ARG A 77 0.06 -3.31 -7.11
CA ARG A 77 -1.36 -3.37 -6.74
C ARG A 77 -1.50 -3.76 -5.27
N VAL A 78 -2.24 -2.97 -4.51
CA VAL A 78 -2.57 -3.24 -3.10
C VAL A 78 -3.74 -4.22 -3.02
N ARG A 79 -3.51 -5.37 -2.38
CA ARG A 79 -4.52 -6.41 -2.12
C ARG A 79 -4.51 -6.76 -0.63
N ALA A 80 -5.59 -7.31 -0.11
CA ALA A 80 -5.52 -7.99 1.18
C ALA A 80 -4.73 -9.30 1.06
N ARG A 81 -4.31 -9.82 2.22
CA ARG A 81 -3.78 -11.19 2.31
C ARG A 81 -4.80 -12.23 1.82
N THR A 82 -4.30 -13.39 1.40
CA THR A 82 -5.17 -14.50 0.95
C THR A 82 -6.18 -14.91 2.01
N GLY A 83 -7.42 -15.15 1.58
CA GLY A 83 -8.54 -15.53 2.45
C GLY A 83 -9.17 -14.37 3.21
N VAL A 84 -8.71 -13.13 3.02
CA VAL A 84 -9.34 -11.93 3.57
C VAL A 84 -9.94 -11.12 2.45
N ASP A 85 -11.25 -10.86 2.53
CA ASP A 85 -11.92 -9.99 1.58
C ASP A 85 -11.44 -8.54 1.75
N CYS A 86 -11.04 -7.93 0.63
CA CYS A 86 -10.91 -6.49 0.57
C CYS A 86 -11.59 -5.93 -0.66
N THR A 87 -12.80 -5.44 -0.43
CA THR A 87 -13.61 -4.81 -1.45
C THR A 87 -12.86 -3.63 -2.07
N ARG A 88 -12.78 -3.62 -3.40
CA ARG A 88 -12.19 -2.51 -4.16
C ARG A 88 -12.76 -1.18 -3.70
N GLY A 89 -11.90 -0.21 -3.40
CA GLY A 89 -12.29 1.12 -2.90
C GLY A 89 -12.41 1.22 -1.37
N TYR A 90 -12.31 0.13 -0.61
CA TYR A 90 -12.29 0.25 0.85
C TYR A 90 -10.94 0.79 1.34
N PRO A 91 -10.90 1.80 2.21
CA PRO A 91 -9.66 2.33 2.79
C PRO A 91 -8.87 1.26 3.55
N VAL A 92 -7.55 1.25 3.36
CA VAL A 92 -6.66 0.29 4.03
C VAL A 92 -6.38 0.78 5.45
N LYS A 93 -6.66 -0.06 6.45
CA LYS A 93 -6.36 0.25 7.86
C LYS A 93 -4.89 0.02 8.16
N CYS A 94 -4.27 0.91 8.92
CA CYS A 94 -2.94 0.67 9.47
C CYS A 94 -2.97 -0.56 10.40
N GLY A 95 -1.88 -1.31 10.47
CA GLY A 95 -1.79 -2.58 11.19
C GLY A 95 -2.39 -3.79 10.46
N SER A 96 -3.09 -3.58 9.34
CA SER A 96 -3.56 -4.68 8.48
C SER A 96 -2.41 -5.39 7.78
N THR A 97 -2.64 -6.66 7.42
CA THR A 97 -1.72 -7.46 6.61
C THR A 97 -2.23 -7.51 5.18
N LEU A 98 -1.36 -7.14 4.24
CA LEU A 98 -1.66 -6.94 2.83
C LEU A 98 -0.65 -7.67 1.94
N ARG A 99 -0.97 -7.76 0.65
CA ARG A 99 -0.08 -8.20 -0.43
C ARG A 99 0.12 -7.07 -1.41
N LEU A 100 1.34 -6.98 -1.94
CA LEU A 100 1.71 -6.04 -3.00
C LEU A 100 2.04 -6.86 -4.25
N THR A 101 1.16 -6.83 -5.25
CA THR A 101 1.38 -7.55 -6.51
C THR A 101 1.98 -6.62 -7.55
N HIS A 102 3.18 -6.93 -8.04
CA HIS A 102 3.83 -6.22 -9.13
C HIS A 102 2.94 -6.28 -10.38
N VAL A 103 2.58 -5.12 -10.93
CA VAL A 103 1.58 -5.05 -11.99
C VAL A 103 2.07 -5.70 -13.29
N ALA A 104 3.32 -5.51 -13.67
CA ALA A 104 3.83 -5.97 -14.96
C ALA A 104 4.03 -7.50 -15.00
N THR A 105 4.46 -8.12 -13.91
CA THR A 105 4.79 -9.56 -13.86
C THR A 105 3.74 -10.40 -13.13
N GLY A 106 2.76 -9.76 -12.48
CA GLY A 106 1.74 -10.44 -11.68
C GLY A 106 2.29 -11.15 -10.44
N ARG A 107 3.54 -10.91 -10.04
CA ARG A 107 4.17 -11.56 -8.89
C ARG A 107 3.98 -10.76 -7.60
N ASN A 108 3.94 -11.43 -6.46
CA ASN A 108 3.84 -10.78 -5.16
C ASN A 108 5.21 -10.37 -4.63
N LEU A 109 5.28 -9.23 -3.93
CA LEU A 109 6.40 -8.89 -3.08
C LEU A 109 6.53 -9.96 -1.99
N HIS A 110 7.67 -10.63 -1.95
CA HIS A 110 7.88 -11.83 -1.17
C HIS A 110 9.14 -11.74 -0.33
N SER A 111 9.17 -12.44 0.79
CA SER A 111 10.40 -12.62 1.56
C SER A 111 10.40 -13.95 2.32
N HIS A 112 11.61 -14.39 2.69
CA HIS A 112 11.90 -15.72 3.21
C HIS A 112 13.31 -15.77 3.80
N VAL A 113 13.71 -16.91 4.36
CA VAL A 113 15.01 -17.07 5.04
C VAL A 113 16.12 -17.39 4.03
N TYR A 114 16.35 -16.50 3.07
CA TYR A 114 17.50 -16.51 2.16
C TYR A 114 18.30 -15.21 2.33
N SER A 115 19.60 -15.26 2.03
CA SER A 115 20.47 -14.08 2.06
C SER A 115 20.28 -13.24 0.80
N SER A 116 20.18 -11.91 0.97
CA SER A 116 20.12 -10.96 -0.13
C SER A 116 21.47 -10.90 -0.89
N PRO A 117 21.47 -10.56 -2.19
CA PRO A 117 22.65 -10.79 -3.03
C PRO A 117 23.88 -9.94 -2.73
N ILE A 118 23.73 -8.73 -2.16
CA ILE A 118 24.85 -7.81 -1.93
C ILE A 118 25.15 -7.68 -0.44
N THR A 119 24.15 -7.30 0.36
CA THR A 119 24.36 -7.02 1.79
C THR A 119 24.31 -8.26 2.68
N ASN A 120 23.90 -9.42 2.17
CA ASN A 120 23.64 -10.63 2.95
C ASN A 120 22.62 -10.42 4.08
N LEU A 121 21.69 -9.48 3.88
CA LEU A 121 20.50 -9.31 4.73
C LEU A 121 19.43 -10.33 4.33
N GLN A 122 18.18 -10.19 4.78
CA GLN A 122 17.14 -11.09 4.30
C GLN A 122 16.71 -10.71 2.88
N GLU A 123 16.65 -11.70 1.99
CA GLU A 123 16.25 -11.53 0.59
C GLU A 123 14.78 -11.09 0.48
N VAL A 124 14.53 -10.09 -0.36
CA VAL A 124 13.19 -9.71 -0.80
C VAL A 124 13.12 -9.96 -2.30
N SER A 125 12.10 -10.66 -2.74
CA SER A 125 11.96 -11.15 -4.12
C SER A 125 10.54 -10.90 -4.63
N ALA A 126 10.31 -11.24 -5.91
CA ALA A 126 8.99 -11.31 -6.49
C ALA A 126 8.62 -12.78 -6.79
N TYR A 127 7.59 -13.29 -6.13
CA TYR A 127 7.22 -14.70 -6.14
C TYR A 127 5.76 -14.93 -6.57
N GLY A 128 5.43 -16.18 -6.89
CA GLY A 128 4.09 -16.57 -7.28
C GLY A 128 3.73 -16.13 -8.70
N GLU A 129 2.43 -16.17 -9.00
CA GLU A 129 1.88 -15.90 -10.33
C GLU A 129 0.45 -15.34 -10.22
N ASN A 130 0.14 -14.30 -10.97
CA ASN A 130 -1.16 -13.61 -10.96
C ASN A 130 -1.64 -13.18 -9.55
N GLY A 131 -0.66 -12.92 -8.67
CA GLY A 131 -0.79 -12.55 -7.28
C GLY A 131 -1.25 -13.68 -6.36
N GLU A 132 -1.27 -14.92 -6.86
CA GLU A 132 -1.33 -16.13 -6.06
C GLU A 132 0.08 -16.53 -5.61
N GLY A 133 0.19 -17.02 -4.38
CA GLY A 133 1.44 -17.38 -3.71
C GLY A 133 1.17 -17.81 -2.27
N ASP A 134 2.17 -17.76 -1.39
CA ASP A 134 2.11 -18.35 -0.05
C ASP A 134 2.15 -17.30 1.08
N LEU A 135 2.40 -17.73 2.32
CA LEU A 135 2.45 -16.83 3.49
C LEU A 135 3.64 -15.85 3.46
N GLY A 136 4.68 -16.12 2.67
CA GLY A 136 5.83 -15.21 2.48
C GLY A 136 5.50 -13.95 1.67
N ASP A 137 4.27 -13.87 1.13
CA ASP A 137 3.78 -12.68 0.43
C ASP A 137 3.09 -11.67 1.35
N ASP A 138 2.85 -12.03 2.62
CA ASP A 138 2.04 -11.25 3.54
C ASP A 138 2.91 -10.20 4.26
N TRP A 139 2.54 -8.91 4.14
CA TRP A 139 3.23 -7.78 4.78
C TRP A 139 2.29 -6.99 5.68
N LYS A 140 2.65 -6.82 6.94
CA LYS A 140 1.96 -5.96 7.89
C LYS A 140 2.32 -4.50 7.62
N LEU A 141 1.30 -3.68 7.38
CA LEU A 141 1.42 -2.24 7.19
C LEU A 141 1.54 -1.54 8.54
N LEU A 142 2.61 -0.77 8.73
CA LEU A 142 2.86 -0.01 9.95
C LEU A 142 2.95 1.47 9.59
N CYS A 143 1.90 2.23 9.86
CA CYS A 143 1.91 3.67 9.68
C CYS A 143 2.59 4.34 10.87
N ASP A 144 3.32 5.43 10.62
CA ASP A 144 3.76 6.31 11.71
C ASP A 144 2.49 6.87 12.38
N SER A 145 2.41 6.73 13.70
CA SER A 145 1.19 7.01 14.47
C SER A 145 0.82 8.49 14.40
N GLY A 146 -0.26 8.81 13.69
CA GLY A 146 -1.03 10.04 13.86
C GLY A 146 -2.31 9.74 14.65
N ASP A 147 -2.36 10.18 15.90
CA ASP A 147 -3.54 10.46 16.75
C ASP A 147 -4.63 9.40 16.95
N SER A 148 -4.40 8.11 16.64
CA SER A 148 -5.40 7.05 16.93
C SER A 148 -4.76 5.75 17.45
N ALA A 149 -5.39 5.17 18.48
CA ALA A 149 -4.96 3.93 19.14
C ALA A 149 -4.89 2.71 18.19
N ASP A 150 -5.55 2.81 17.03
CA ASP A 150 -5.59 1.80 15.97
C ASP A 150 -4.64 2.11 14.79
N GLY A 151 -3.86 3.19 14.87
CA GLY A 151 -2.97 3.66 13.79
C GLY A 151 -3.67 4.33 12.60
N GLY A 152 -5.01 4.38 12.60
CA GLY A 152 -5.81 5.07 11.59
C GLY A 152 -5.86 4.36 10.23
N LEU A 153 -6.13 5.14 9.18
CA LEU A 153 -6.14 4.69 7.79
C LEU A 153 -4.81 5.05 7.11
N TRP A 154 -4.39 4.24 6.15
CA TRP A 154 -3.18 4.47 5.37
C TRP A 154 -3.33 5.71 4.49
N ARG A 155 -2.79 6.84 4.96
CA ARG A 155 -2.73 8.08 4.18
C ARG A 155 -1.71 7.98 3.05
N ARG A 156 -2.02 8.59 1.89
CA ARG A 156 -1.16 8.59 0.70
C ARG A 156 0.14 9.36 0.94
N ASP A 157 0.07 10.47 1.66
CA ASP A 157 1.22 11.27 2.12
C ASP A 157 1.87 10.71 3.40
N GLY A 158 1.29 9.66 3.98
CA GLY A 158 1.73 9.06 5.22
C GLY A 158 3.00 8.24 5.10
N ARG A 159 3.88 8.38 6.08
CA ARG A 159 5.08 7.54 6.24
C ARG A 159 4.69 6.19 6.81
N VAL A 160 5.18 5.13 6.16
CA VAL A 160 4.90 3.76 6.56
C VAL A 160 6.16 2.90 6.57
N ARG A 161 6.07 1.76 7.25
CA ARG A 161 6.96 0.62 7.12
C ARG A 161 6.14 -0.60 6.76
N LEU A 162 6.76 -1.54 6.05
CA LEU A 162 6.18 -2.83 5.73
C LEU A 162 6.98 -3.89 6.48
N ARG A 163 6.33 -4.64 7.37
CA ARG A 163 6.95 -5.74 8.12
C ARG A 163 6.46 -7.05 7.55
N HIS A 164 7.38 -7.88 7.07
CA HIS A 164 7.06 -9.21 6.58
C HIS A 164 6.42 -10.05 7.70
N ALA A 165 5.24 -10.63 7.45
CA ALA A 165 4.41 -11.22 8.50
C ALA A 165 4.93 -12.56 9.05
N VAL A 166 5.80 -13.26 8.30
CA VAL A 166 6.36 -14.55 8.74
C VAL A 166 7.69 -14.36 9.47
N THR A 167 8.60 -13.56 8.91
CA THR A 167 9.95 -13.39 9.48
C THR A 167 10.08 -12.14 10.35
N GLU A 168 9.03 -11.32 10.43
CA GLU A 168 8.97 -10.10 11.22
C GLU A 168 10.06 -9.06 10.86
N GLN A 169 10.67 -9.18 9.67
CA GLN A 169 11.67 -8.24 9.14
C GLN A 169 11.03 -7.10 8.34
N TYR A 170 11.68 -5.94 8.31
CA TYR A 170 11.17 -4.72 7.70
C TYR A 170 11.75 -4.52 6.31
N LEU A 171 10.89 -4.23 5.31
CA LEU A 171 11.30 -3.88 3.96
C LEU A 171 12.25 -2.68 3.97
N HIS A 172 13.40 -2.82 3.34
CA HIS A 172 14.55 -1.94 3.54
C HIS A 172 15.37 -1.74 2.26
N VAL A 173 15.99 -0.57 2.15
CA VAL A 173 17.04 -0.26 1.19
C VAL A 173 18.29 0.15 1.97
N ALA A 174 19.41 -0.50 1.69
CA ALA A 174 20.69 -0.23 2.36
C ALA A 174 21.62 0.73 1.58
N GLY A 175 21.25 1.07 0.34
CA GLY A 175 22.02 1.96 -0.55
C GLY A 175 23.03 1.26 -1.46
N GLN A 176 23.29 -0.04 -1.26
CA GLN A 176 24.08 -0.83 -2.21
C GLN A 176 23.36 -0.95 -3.55
N ARG A 177 24.13 -1.01 -4.65
CA ARG A 177 23.58 -1.02 -6.02
C ARG A 177 24.14 -2.18 -6.82
N PHE A 178 23.30 -2.73 -7.68
CA PHE A 178 23.68 -3.81 -8.58
C PHE A 178 24.57 -3.31 -9.73
N GLY A 179 25.40 -4.22 -10.24
CA GLY A 179 26.06 -4.10 -11.53
C GLY A 179 25.17 -4.61 -12.67
N ARG A 180 25.78 -5.05 -13.78
CA ARG A 180 25.05 -5.66 -14.90
C ARG A 180 24.31 -6.94 -14.45
N PRO A 181 23.14 -7.27 -15.04
CA PRO A 181 22.46 -6.56 -16.14
C PRO A 181 21.59 -5.37 -15.69
N ILE A 182 21.43 -5.15 -14.38
CA ILE A 182 20.51 -4.16 -13.79
C ILE A 182 21.28 -3.03 -13.11
N ALA A 183 22.27 -2.50 -13.85
CA ALA A 183 23.28 -1.60 -13.31
C ALA A 183 22.66 -0.34 -12.70
N GLY A 184 23.12 0.00 -11.49
CA GLY A 184 22.69 1.20 -10.77
C GLY A 184 21.39 1.06 -9.98
N GLN A 185 20.64 -0.04 -10.13
CA GLN A 185 19.46 -0.27 -9.30
C GLN A 185 19.87 -0.62 -7.87
N ALA A 186 19.15 -0.07 -6.87
CA ALA A 186 19.43 -0.30 -5.46
C ALA A 186 18.96 -1.69 -5.02
N GLU A 187 19.72 -2.32 -4.11
CA GLU A 187 19.29 -3.54 -3.43
C GLU A 187 18.13 -3.22 -2.47
N VAL A 188 17.04 -3.97 -2.63
CA VAL A 188 15.95 -4.05 -1.66
C VAL A 188 16.13 -5.35 -0.89
N SER A 189 16.05 -5.27 0.43
CA SER A 189 16.21 -6.39 1.36
C SER A 189 15.25 -6.23 2.54
N ALA A 190 15.30 -7.12 3.52
CA ALA A 190 14.60 -6.96 4.78
C ALA A 190 15.55 -7.04 5.98
N VAL A 191 15.24 -6.26 7.03
CA VAL A 191 16.07 -6.11 8.25
C VAL A 191 15.28 -6.39 9.53
N ALA A 192 15.93 -6.97 10.54
CA ALA A 192 15.29 -7.38 11.79
C ALA A 192 14.75 -6.22 12.66
N SER A 193 15.25 -5.00 12.48
CA SER A 193 14.84 -3.84 13.28
C SER A 193 14.66 -2.60 12.41
N PRO A 194 13.62 -1.78 12.65
CA PRO A 194 13.39 -0.53 11.93
C PRO A 194 14.63 0.37 12.00
N ARG A 195 15.00 0.98 10.88
CA ARG A 195 16.20 1.82 10.75
C ARG A 195 16.08 2.75 9.53
N PRO A 196 16.99 3.72 9.34
CA PRO A 196 17.05 4.47 8.08
C PRO A 196 17.11 3.52 6.89
N GLY A 197 16.35 3.82 5.84
CA GLY A 197 16.13 2.98 4.68
C GLY A 197 14.91 2.07 4.79
N SER A 198 14.23 1.98 5.95
CA SER A 198 13.03 1.16 6.12
C SER A 198 11.71 1.94 6.00
N HIS A 199 11.77 3.23 5.64
CA HIS A 199 10.58 4.08 5.51
C HIS A 199 10.18 4.28 4.06
N TRP A 200 8.88 4.14 3.85
CA TRP A 200 8.26 4.23 2.55
C TRP A 200 7.11 5.22 2.61
N THR A 201 6.81 5.82 1.47
CA THR A 201 5.60 6.60 1.26
C THR A 201 5.04 6.30 -0.12
N VAL A 202 3.76 6.57 -0.35
CA VAL A 202 3.22 6.50 -1.70
C VAL A 202 3.65 7.76 -2.45
N ALA A 203 4.20 7.60 -3.65
CA ALA A 203 4.61 8.73 -4.49
C ALA A 203 3.61 8.95 -5.65
N GLU A 204 3.53 7.99 -6.57
CA GLU A 204 2.57 8.00 -7.68
C GLU A 204 1.58 6.85 -7.54
N GLY A 205 0.41 6.99 -8.15
CA GLY A 205 -0.54 5.88 -8.19
C GLY A 205 -1.83 6.19 -8.93
N ILE A 206 -2.55 5.12 -9.25
CA ILE A 206 -3.94 5.13 -9.68
C ILE A 206 -4.75 4.66 -8.48
N PHE A 207 -5.46 5.59 -7.86
CA PHE A 207 -6.22 5.33 -6.65
C PHE A 207 -7.68 5.05 -6.96
N VAL A 208 -8.21 3.99 -6.38
CA VAL A 208 -9.63 3.67 -6.52
C VAL A 208 -10.42 4.63 -5.63
N LYS A 209 -11.44 5.29 -6.20
CA LYS A 209 -12.39 6.13 -5.45
C LYS A 209 -12.94 5.33 -4.27
N PRO A 210 -12.95 5.90 -3.04
CA PRO A 210 -13.60 5.25 -1.92
C PRO A 210 -15.08 4.98 -2.20
N ASN A 211 -15.57 3.82 -1.77
CA ASN A 211 -17.00 3.53 -1.84
C ASN A 211 -17.74 4.47 -0.89
N GLU A 212 -18.91 4.97 -1.30
CA GLU A 212 -19.71 5.87 -0.47
C GLU A 212 -20.26 5.09 0.74
N SER A 213 -19.66 5.39 1.91
CA SER A 213 -19.96 4.94 3.29
C SER A 213 -19.52 3.53 3.76
N PRO A 214 -18.74 3.46 4.88
CA PRO A 214 -18.71 2.30 5.79
C PRO A 214 -20.04 2.08 6.53
N ALA A 215 -20.93 3.09 6.56
CA ALA A 215 -22.20 3.10 7.29
C ALA A 215 -23.39 2.51 6.51
N GLY A 216 -23.26 2.21 5.21
CA GLY A 216 -24.36 1.73 4.38
C GLY A 216 -24.61 0.22 4.45
N ALA A 217 -23.64 -0.57 4.93
CA ALA A 217 -23.74 -2.03 4.97
C ALA A 217 -24.51 -2.57 6.17
N ALA A 218 -24.66 -1.78 7.25
CA ALA A 218 -25.41 -2.20 8.44
C ALA A 218 -26.94 -2.05 8.29
N ALA A 219 -27.41 -1.32 7.26
CA ALA A 219 -28.84 -1.05 7.07
C ALA A 219 -29.54 -2.01 6.09
N SER A 220 -28.79 -2.79 5.29
CA SER A 220 -29.37 -3.70 4.30
C SER A 220 -29.68 -5.10 4.83
N SER A 221 -29.26 -5.45 6.05
CA SER A 221 -29.54 -6.76 6.67
C SER A 221 -30.81 -6.80 7.52
N ALA A 222 -31.56 -5.69 7.65
CA ALA A 222 -32.74 -5.61 8.52
C ALA A 222 -34.10 -5.65 7.78
N GLN A 223 -34.13 -5.89 6.46
CA GLN A 223 -35.38 -5.98 5.68
C GLN A 223 -35.41 -7.21 4.76
N SER A 224 -35.33 -8.41 5.34
CA SER A 224 -35.91 -9.61 4.72
C SER A 224 -36.26 -10.62 5.82
N GLY A 225 -37.49 -10.53 6.34
CA GLY A 225 -37.91 -11.38 7.46
C GLY A 225 -39.32 -11.09 7.94
N SER A 226 -40.33 -11.24 7.07
CA SER A 226 -41.70 -11.59 7.46
C SER A 226 -42.55 -11.85 6.21
N HIS A 227 -42.55 -13.11 5.76
CA HIS A 227 -43.70 -13.68 5.08
C HIS A 227 -44.17 -14.84 5.94
N ASP A 228 -45.13 -14.51 6.80
CA ASP A 228 -45.91 -15.46 7.58
C ASP A 228 -46.85 -16.19 6.62
N SER A 229 -46.74 -17.51 6.60
CA SER A 229 -47.57 -18.40 5.81
C SER A 229 -48.75 -18.80 6.68
N SER A 230 -49.94 -18.26 6.38
CA SER A 230 -51.20 -18.78 6.91
C SER A 230 -51.81 -19.78 5.92
N GLU A 231 -52.33 -20.84 6.53
CA GLU A 231 -52.75 -22.13 6.02
C GLU A 231 -53.92 -22.09 5.02
N LEU A 232 -53.91 -23.08 4.12
CA LEU A 232 -55.05 -23.96 3.86
C LEU A 232 -54.63 -25.39 4.19
#